data_AF-A0A2E2J7P5-F1
#
_entry.id   AF-A0A2E2J7P5-F1
#
_cell.length_a   1.000
_cell.length_b   1.000
_cell.length_c   1.000
_cell.angle_alpha   90.00
_cell.angle_beta   90.00
_cell.angle_gamma   90.00
#
_symmetry.space_group_name_H-M   'P 1'
#
loop_
_entity.id
_entity.type
_entity.pdbx_description
1 polymer ?
#
loop_
_entity_poly.entity_id
_entity_poly.type
_entity_poly.pdbx_seq_one_letter_code
_entity_poly.pdbx_strand_id
1 'polypeptide(L)' 'MQIADAMRLAAEHSCELYRDADSGLWIVASISYDSDACSLTDAKLLEIDAATFLTQFIPDRF' A
#
# COMPACT_ATOMS: atom_id res chain seq x y z
N MET A 1 -10.55 -4.48 3.16
CA MET A 1 -9.65 -5.02 4.23
C MET A 1 -9.53 -4.01 5.39
N GLN A 2 -9.13 -4.39 6.61
CA GLN A 2 -8.83 -3.41 7.67
C GLN A 2 -7.49 -2.70 7.41
N ILE A 3 -7.39 -1.40 7.72
CA ILE A 3 -6.16 -0.61 7.51
C ILE A 3 -4.95 -1.26 8.19
N ALA A 4 -5.12 -1.78 9.40
CA ALA A 4 -4.05 -2.45 10.15
C ALA A 4 -3.50 -3.68 9.42
N ASP A 5 -4.35 -4.46 8.74
CA ASP A 5 -3.90 -5.60 7.93
C ASP A 5 -3.13 -5.14 6.68
N ALA A 6 -3.60 -4.08 6.02
CA ALA A 6 -2.91 -3.51 4.87
C ALA A 6 -1.51 -2.99 5.24
N MET A 7 -1.38 -2.31 6.39
CA MET A 7 -0.09 -1.85 6.92
C MET A 7 0.85 -3.02 7.20
N ARG A 8 0.34 -4.09 7.81
CA ARG A 8 1.12 -5.29 8.09
C ARG A 8 1.60 -5.97 6.81
N LEU A 9 0.72 -6.13 5.81
CA LEU A 9 1.08 -6.72 4.51
C LEU A 9 2.12 -5.88 3.77
N ALA A 10 1.98 -4.55 3.76
CA ALA A 10 2.99 -3.68 3.17
C ALA A 10 4.35 -3.88 3.84
N ALA A 11 4.39 -3.89 5.18
CA ALA A 11 5.63 -4.09 5.94
C ALA A 11 6.27 -5.46 5.69
N GLU A 12 5.49 -6.54 5.60
CA GLU A 12 5.95 -7.89 5.26
C GLU A 12 6.65 -7.92 3.88
N HIS A 13 6.24 -7.04 2.96
CA HIS A 13 6.80 -6.89 1.61
C HIS A 13 7.79 -5.73 1.47
N SER A 14 8.38 -5.26 2.59
CA SER A 14 9.37 -4.16 2.60
C SER A 14 8.85 -2.84 2.02
N CYS A 15 7.54 -2.60 2.17
CA CYS A 15 6.86 -1.38 1.81
C CYS A 15 6.30 -0.68 3.05
N GLU A 16 6.15 0.63 2.97
CA GLU A 16 5.45 1.43 3.97
C GLU A 16 4.08 1.83 3.43
N LEU A 17 3.05 1.77 4.29
CA LEU A 17 1.72 2.31 4.01
C LEU A 17 1.47 3.48 4.98
N TYR A 18 1.45 4.70 4.45
CA TYR A 18 1.19 5.91 5.23
C TYR A 18 0.12 6.77 4.58
N ARG A 19 -0.52 7.63 5.38
CA ARG A 19 -1.50 8.58 4.86
C ARG A 19 -0.80 9.89 4.56
N ASP A 20 -0.89 10.32 3.31
CA ASP A 20 -0.38 11.60 2.86
C ASP A 20 -1.27 12.73 3.37
N ALA A 21 -0.65 13.75 4.00
CA ALA A 21 -1.38 14.84 4.63
C ALA A 21 -1.90 15.88 3.64
N ASP A 22 -1.25 16.00 2.48
CA ASP A 22 -1.59 17.00 1.46
C ASP A 22 -2.74 16.53 0.55
N SER A 23 -2.66 15.29 0.08
CA SER A 23 -3.67 14.67 -0.80
C SER A 23 -4.77 13.94 -0.03
N GLY A 24 -4.51 13.56 1.23
CA GLY A 24 -5.41 12.73 2.03
C GLY A 24 -5.46 11.26 1.61
N LEU A 25 -4.65 10.86 0.62
CA LEU A 25 -4.58 9.51 0.08
C LEU A 25 -3.65 8.62 0.92
N TRP A 26 -3.88 7.31 0.83
CA TRP A 26 -2.94 6.31 1.31
C TRP A 26 -1.86 6.09 0.27
N ILE A 27 -0.60 6.13 0.69
CA ILE A 27 0.56 5.93 -0.17
C ILE A 27 1.26 4.64 0.26
N VAL A 28 1.52 3.78 -0.71
CA VAL A 28 2.39 2.62 -0.61
C VAL A 28 3.72 2.97 -1.26
N ALA A 29 4.78 3.00 -0.46
CA ALA A 29 6.14 3.26 -0.95
C ALA A 29 7.07 2.09 -0.61
N SER A 30 7.91 1.68 -1.56
CA SER A 30 8.95 0.67 -1.30
C SER A 30 10.06 1.28 -0.44
N ILE A 31 10.50 0.55 0.59
CA ILE A 31 11.58 0.99 1.48
C ILE A 31 12.93 0.48 0.97
N SER A 32 12.95 -0.72 0.38
CA SER A 32 14.18 -1.48 0.15
C SER A 32 14.65 -1.51 -1.31
N TYR A 33 13.88 -0.93 -2.23
CA TYR A 33 14.15 -0.95 -3.66
C TYR A 33 13.53 0.28 -4.32
N ASP A 34 14.09 0.67 -5.46
CA ASP A 34 13.61 1.82 -6.25
C ASP A 34 12.38 1.38 -7.05
N SER A 35 11.21 1.76 -6.57
CA SER A 35 9.93 1.52 -7.25
C SER A 35 9.03 2.73 -7.07
N ASP A 36 8.16 2.95 -8.07
CA ASP A 36 7.14 3.98 -8.00
C ASP A 36 6.17 3.71 -6.85
N ALA A 37 5.89 4.77 -6.08
CA ALA A 37 4.91 4.72 -5.02
C ALA A 37 3.49 4.66 -5.60
N CYS A 38 2.65 3.80 -5.03
CA CYS A 38 1.24 3.67 -5.41
C CYS A 38 0.36 4.45 -4.43
N SER A 39 -0.70 5.09 -4.93
CA SER A 39 -1.67 5.81 -4.09
C SER A 39 -3.07 5.22 -4.19
N LEU A 40 -3.83 5.26 -3.10
CA LEU A 40 -5.19 4.76 -3.04
C LEU A 40 -6.07 5.55 -2.06
N THR A 41 -7.37 5.57 -2.33
CA THR A 41 -8.36 6.21 -1.45
C THR A 41 -8.76 5.29 -0.30
N ASP A 42 -9.29 5.86 0.78
CA ASP A 42 -9.86 5.09 1.90
C ASP A 42 -10.91 4.08 1.41
N ALA A 43 -11.81 4.51 0.51
CA ALA A 43 -12.85 3.66 -0.04
C ALA A 43 -12.25 2.47 -0.80
N LYS A 44 -11.19 2.69 -1.58
CA LYS A 44 -10.55 1.62 -2.34
C LYS A 44 -9.85 0.62 -1.42
N LEU A 45 -9.15 1.09 -0.40
CA LEU A 45 -8.49 0.23 0.59
C LEU A 45 -9.49 -0.67 1.34
N LEU A 46 -10.68 -0.14 1.65
CA LEU A 46 -11.74 -0.89 2.33
C LEU A 46 -12.41 -1.91 1.40
N GLU A 47 -12.56 -1.60 0.11
CA GLU A 47 -13.17 -2.46 -0.92
C GLU A 47 -12.29 -3.64 -1.31
N ILE A 48 -10.98 -3.44 -1.43
CA ILE A 48 -10.06 -4.49 -1.87
C ILE A 48 -9.75 -5.51 -0.77
N ASP A 49 -9.49 -6.74 -1.20
CA ASP A 49 -8.94 -7.81 -0.38
C ASP A 49 -7.40 -7.79 -0.37
N ALA A 50 -6.80 -8.62 0.49
CA ALA A 50 -5.35 -8.71 0.65
C ALA A 50 -4.62 -9.14 -0.64
N ALA A 51 -5.17 -10.08 -1.41
CA ALA A 51 -4.52 -10.55 -2.64
C ALA A 51 -4.54 -9.47 -3.73
N THR A 52 -5.66 -8.74 -3.84
CA THR A 52 -5.75 -7.58 -4.73
C THR A 52 -4.77 -6.48 -4.31
N PHE A 53 -4.63 -6.22 -3.00
CA PHE A 53 -3.66 -5.24 -2.49
C PHE A 53 -2.22 -5.62 -2.87
N LEU A 54 -1.82 -6.86 -2.62
CA LEU A 54 -0.47 -7.35 -2.93
C LEU A 54 -0.14 -7.32 -4.43
N THR A 55 -1.11 -7.61 -5.29
CA THR A 55 -0.87 -7.71 -6.74
C THR A 55 -0.94 -6.38 -7.48
N GLN A 56 -1.72 -5.42 -6.98
CA GLN A 56 -1.94 -4.14 -7.67
C GLN A 56 -1.26 -2.95 -7.02
N PHE A 57 -0.91 -3.03 -5.73
CA PHE A 57 -0.42 -1.87 -4.97
C PHE A 57 0.92 -2.11 -4.28
N ILE A 58 1.32 -3.37 -4.02
CA ILE A 58 2.68 -3.68 -3.62
C ILE A 58 3.50 -3.88 -4.91
N PRO A 59 4.51 -3.05 -5.18
CA PRO A 59 5.32 -3.24 -6.35
C PRO A 59 6.11 -4.54 -6.30
N ASP A 60 6.28 -5.15 -7.47
CA ASP A 60 7.05 -6.38 -7.61
C ASP A 60 8.55 -6.10 -7.45
N ARG A 61 9.25 -7.02 -6.80
CA ARG A 61 10.68 -6.92 -6.50
C ARG A 61 11.50 -7.54 -7.64
N PHE A 62 11.39 -7.02 -8.86
CA PHE A 62 12.21 -7.47 -10.00
C PHE A 62 13.51 -6.68 -10.15
#